data_AF-A0A1Z9SMU1-F1
#
_entry.id   AF-A0A1Z9SMU1-F1
#
_cell.length_a   1.000
_cell.length_b   1.000
_cell.length_c   1.000
_cell.angle_alpha   90.00
_cell.angle_beta   90.00
_cell.angle_gamma   90.00
#
_symmetry.space_group_name_H-M   'P 1'
#
loop_
_entity.id
_entity.type
_entity.pdbx_description
1 polymer ?
#
loop_
_entity_poly.entity_id
_entity_poly.type
_entity_poly.pdbx_seq_one_letter_code
_entity_poly.pdbx_strand_id
1 'polypeptide(L)'
;MLLAVLGRLRLNLLRLFLLFCIIQLSTLYSQDNIIIEDNWDQTTDKLAHSTTSFGLYYTLRYFEFSKFEAFTAATFIGFSYEVYQINDPRETDSDFRGISIQDMGYNILGILSAYIFDKAITITKSNLRKYQTKNKNRKSTKYVLN
;
A
#
# COMPACT_ATOMS: atom_id res chain seq x y z
N MET A 1 -13.38 10.52 26.84
CA MET A 1 -13.44 9.04 26.71
C MET A 1 -13.04 8.55 25.33
N LEU A 2 -13.66 9.03 24.24
CA LEU A 2 -13.37 8.61 22.85
C LEU A 2 -11.91 8.83 22.41
N LEU A 3 -11.32 9.97 22.75
CA LEU A 3 -9.92 10.30 22.42
C LEU A 3 -8.91 9.37 23.10
N ALA A 4 -9.21 8.93 24.32
CA ALA A 4 -8.36 7.99 25.06
C ALA A 4 -8.44 6.57 24.47
N VAL A 5 -9.60 6.17 23.94
CA VAL A 5 -9.80 4.91 23.22
C VAL A 5 -9.05 4.92 21.89
N LEU A 6 -9.14 6.01 21.13
CA LEU A 6 -8.38 6.20 19.87
C LEU A 6 -6.86 6.18 20.10
N GLY A 7 -6.36 6.84 21.14
CA GLY A 7 -4.95 6.81 21.51
C GLY A 7 -4.47 5.42 21.90
N ARG A 8 -5.29 4.67 22.65
CA ARG A 8 -5.00 3.28 23.05
C ARG A 8 -5.01 2.33 21.86
N LEU A 9 -5.93 2.51 20.91
CA LEU A 9 -5.99 1.73 19.66
C LEU A 9 -4.74 1.96 18.80
N ARG A 10 -4.32 3.21 18.61
CA ARG A 10 -3.09 3.56 17.87
C ARG A 10 -1.84 2.96 18.51
N LEU A 11 -1.76 2.97 19.84
CA LEU A 11 -0.65 2.37 20.57
C LEU A 11 -0.62 0.85 20.43
N ASN A 12 -1.78 0.19 20.45
CA ASN A 12 -1.89 -1.26 20.24
C ASN A 12 -1.52 -1.65 18.81
N LEU A 13 -1.94 -0.87 17.81
CA LEU A 13 -1.54 -1.06 16.41
C LEU A 13 -0.02 -0.89 16.24
N LEU A 14 0.58 0.13 16.89
CA LEU A 14 2.02 0.31 16.90
C LEU A 14 2.75 -0.86 17.56
N ARG A 15 2.23 -1.39 18.68
CA ARG A 15 2.81 -2.55 19.37
C ARG A 15 2.73 -3.82 18.52
N LEU A 16 1.58 -4.07 17.89
CA LEU A 16 1.42 -5.18 16.95
C LEU A 16 2.37 -5.04 15.76
N PHE A 17 2.55 -3.82 15.26
CA PHE A 17 3.53 -3.53 14.21
C PHE A 17 4.96 -3.83 14.66
N LEU A 18 5.37 -3.35 15.84
CA LEU A 18 6.70 -3.64 16.38
C LEU A 18 6.90 -5.15 16.62
N LEU A 19 5.88 -5.84 17.14
CA LEU A 19 5.92 -7.28 17.35
C LEU A 19 6.06 -8.03 16.02
N PHE A 20 5.29 -7.63 15.01
CA PHE A 20 5.41 -8.16 13.65
C PHE A 20 6.83 -7.95 13.12
N CYS A 21 7.39 -6.73 13.20
CA CYS A 21 8.77 -6.47 12.78
C CYS A 21 9.78 -7.35 13.52
N ILE A 22 9.68 -7.48 14.84
CA ILE A 22 10.59 -8.31 15.64
C ILE A 22 10.53 -9.78 15.21
N ILE A 23 9.33 -10.32 15.00
CA ILE A 23 9.15 -11.70 14.54
C ILE A 23 9.78 -11.88 13.15
N GLN A 24 9.51 -10.97 12.21
CA GLN A 24 10.06 -11.04 10.85
C GLN A 24 11.59 -10.87 10.82
N LEU A 25 12.15 -9.98 11.65
CA LEU A 25 13.59 -9.81 11.80
C LEU A 25 14.26 -11.05 12.40
N SER A 26 13.63 -11.71 13.37
CA SER A 26 14.15 -12.93 13.99
C SER A 26 14.20 -14.11 13.02
N THR A 27 13.21 -14.25 12.14
CA THR A 27 13.21 -15.28 11.08
C THR A 27 14.27 -14.97 10.01
N LEU A 28 14.51 -13.69 9.72
CA LEU A 28 15.57 -13.24 8.81
C LEU A 28 16.99 -13.51 9.34
N TYR A 29 17.23 -13.39 10.65
CA TYR A 29 18.55 -13.64 11.23
C TYR A 29 18.94 -15.12 11.32
N SER A 30 17.98 -16.04 11.15
CA SER A 30 18.19 -17.48 11.33
C SER A 30 18.64 -18.22 10.06
N GLN A 31 18.71 -17.56 8.90
CA GLN A 31 19.17 -18.20 7.66
C GLN A 31 20.29 -17.37 7.02
N ASP A 32 21.38 -18.05 6.63
CA ASP A 32 22.48 -17.43 5.90
C ASP A 32 22.06 -17.19 4.43
N ASN A 33 22.44 -16.04 3.85
CA ASN A 33 22.17 -15.66 2.44
C ASN A 33 20.69 -15.62 2.01
N ILE A 34 19.79 -15.07 2.85
CA ILE A 34 18.36 -14.88 2.50
C ILE A 34 18.18 -13.82 1.41
N ILE A 35 19.01 -12.77 1.39
CA ILE A 35 18.86 -11.71 0.40
C ILE A 35 19.48 -12.19 -0.91
N ILE A 36 18.65 -12.29 -1.94
CA ILE A 36 19.09 -12.67 -3.28
C ILE A 36 19.33 -11.41 -4.10
N GLU A 37 20.45 -11.39 -4.83
CA GLU A 37 20.75 -10.33 -5.77
C GLU A 37 20.05 -10.62 -7.10
N ASP A 38 19.07 -9.80 -7.44
CA ASP A 38 18.35 -9.85 -8.72
C ASP A 38 18.60 -8.56 -9.54
N ASN A 39 18.06 -8.49 -10.74
CA ASN A 39 18.09 -7.32 -11.60
C ASN A 39 16.74 -6.58 -11.63
N TRP A 40 16.76 -5.38 -12.20
CA TRP A 40 15.56 -4.54 -12.33
C TRP A 40 14.83 -4.77 -13.65
N ASP A 41 15.22 -5.77 -14.44
CA ASP A 41 14.60 -6.01 -15.74
C ASP A 41 13.13 -6.37 -15.56
N GLN A 42 12.30 -5.87 -16.46
CA GLN A 42 10.87 -6.02 -16.36
C GLN A 42 10.46 -7.44 -16.79
N THR A 43 10.42 -8.35 -15.82
CA THR A 43 9.92 -9.73 -16.00
C THR A 43 8.44 -9.82 -15.63
N THR A 44 7.80 -10.95 -15.97
CA THR A 44 6.42 -11.24 -15.55
C THR A 44 6.27 -11.21 -14.03
N ASP A 45 7.29 -11.67 -13.32
CA ASP A 45 7.34 -11.70 -11.86
C ASP A 45 7.35 -10.28 -11.27
N LYS A 46 8.29 -9.42 -11.72
CA LYS A 46 8.34 -7.99 -11.36
C LYS A 46 7.03 -7.26 -11.64
N LEU A 47 6.40 -7.57 -12.78
CA LEU A 47 5.09 -7.02 -13.13
C LEU A 47 3.99 -7.50 -12.19
N ALA A 48 4.00 -8.76 -11.78
CA ALA A 48 3.04 -9.30 -10.82
C ALA A 48 3.15 -8.61 -9.46
N HIS A 49 4.37 -8.38 -8.94
CA HIS A 49 4.60 -7.63 -7.71
C HIS A 49 4.01 -6.22 -7.77
N SER A 50 4.33 -5.47 -8.83
CA SER A 50 3.83 -4.10 -8.99
C SER A 50 2.32 -4.03 -9.18
N THR A 51 1.75 -4.86 -10.06
CA THR A 51 0.31 -4.82 -10.35
C THR A 51 -0.55 -5.34 -9.20
N THR A 52 -0.11 -6.39 -8.51
CA THR A 52 -0.79 -6.92 -7.33
C THR A 52 -0.77 -5.90 -6.21
N SER A 53 0.38 -5.29 -5.94
CA SER A 53 0.52 -4.27 -4.89
C SER A 53 -0.25 -2.98 -5.21
N PHE A 54 -0.35 -2.59 -6.48
CA PHE A 54 -1.25 -1.54 -6.93
C PHE A 54 -2.73 -1.87 -6.63
N GLY A 55 -3.16 -3.09 -6.95
CA GLY A 55 -4.52 -3.58 -6.70
C GLY A 55 -4.85 -3.68 -5.22
N LEU A 56 -3.89 -4.14 -4.39
CA LEU A 56 -4.03 -4.23 -2.93
C LEU A 56 -4.31 -2.86 -2.32
N TYR A 57 -3.57 -1.82 -2.73
CA TYR A 57 -3.84 -0.46 -2.27
C TYR A 57 -5.28 -0.04 -2.55
N TYR A 58 -5.76 -0.19 -3.79
CA TYR A 58 -7.13 0.22 -4.15
C TYR A 58 -8.20 -0.63 -3.49
N THR A 59 -7.96 -1.93 -3.31
CA THR A 59 -8.85 -2.83 -2.61
C THR A 59 -9.02 -2.37 -1.15
N LEU A 60 -7.92 -2.06 -0.46
CA LEU A 60 -7.97 -1.52 0.90
C LEU A 60 -8.68 -0.17 0.96
N ARG A 61 -8.44 0.72 -0.03
CA ARG A 61 -9.17 1.99 -0.15
C ARG A 61 -10.68 1.79 -0.37
N TYR A 62 -11.08 0.72 -1.08
CA TYR A 62 -12.49 0.35 -1.27
C TYR A 62 -13.13 -0.10 0.05
N PHE A 63 -12.40 -0.85 0.88
CA PHE A 63 -12.83 -1.26 2.23
C PHE A 63 -12.65 -0.16 3.30
N GLU A 64 -12.76 1.11 2.89
CA GLU A 64 -12.79 2.29 3.77
C GLU A 64 -11.50 2.58 4.57
N PHE A 65 -10.38 1.93 4.27
CA PHE A 65 -9.09 2.29 4.88
C PHE A 65 -8.71 3.70 4.45
N SER A 66 -8.18 4.51 5.37
CA SER A 66 -7.59 5.81 5.00
C SER A 66 -6.41 5.61 4.05
N LYS A 67 -5.99 6.68 3.36
CA LYS A 67 -4.86 6.61 2.41
C LYS A 67 -3.58 6.07 3.04
N PHE A 68 -3.31 6.46 4.29
CA PHE A 68 -2.14 6.02 5.03
C PHE A 68 -2.28 4.57 5.48
N GLU A 69 -3.45 4.17 5.97
CA GLU A 69 -3.71 2.78 6.38
C GLU A 69 -3.64 1.82 5.19
N ALA A 70 -4.23 2.19 4.04
CA ALA A 70 -4.18 1.39 2.82
C ALA A 70 -2.75 1.25 2.28
N PHE A 71 -1.99 2.35 2.26
CA PHE A 71 -0.57 2.32 1.90
C PHE A 71 0.22 1.39 2.82
N THR A 72 0.07 1.59 4.12
CA THR A 72 0.79 0.84 5.15
C THR A 72 0.45 -0.66 5.11
N ALA A 73 -0.83 -1.00 5.02
CA ALA A 73 -1.27 -2.38 4.96
C ALA A 73 -0.87 -3.06 3.64
N ALA A 74 -0.93 -2.37 2.49
CA ALA A 74 -0.44 -2.92 1.23
C ALA A 74 1.07 -3.21 1.29
N THR A 75 1.86 -2.30 1.88
CA THR A 75 3.29 -2.52 2.09
C THR A 75 3.55 -3.73 2.99
N PHE A 76 2.76 -3.90 4.06
CA PHE A 76 2.89 -5.08 4.92
C PHE A 76 2.55 -6.38 4.21
N ILE A 77 1.47 -6.39 3.43
CA ILE A 77 1.07 -7.59 2.70
C ILE A 77 2.16 -7.96 1.69
N GLY A 78 2.68 -7.01 0.91
CA GLY A 78 3.77 -7.25 -0.04
C GLY A 78 5.02 -7.80 0.65
N PHE A 79 5.48 -7.15 1.72
CA PHE A 79 6.64 -7.63 2.48
C PHE A 79 6.42 -9.00 3.12
N SER A 80 5.23 -9.23 3.70
CA SER A 80 4.90 -10.53 4.31
C SER A 80 4.91 -11.65 3.28
N TYR A 81 4.49 -11.35 2.05
CA TYR A 81 4.50 -12.32 0.96
C TYR A 81 5.93 -12.71 0.58
N GLU A 82 6.86 -11.75 0.46
CA GLU A 82 8.27 -12.06 0.21
C GLU A 82 8.88 -12.93 1.30
N VAL A 83 8.55 -12.68 2.57
CA VAL A 83 9.06 -13.53 3.67
C VAL A 83 8.40 -14.90 3.67
N TYR A 84 7.11 -14.98 3.31
CA TYR A 84 6.40 -16.24 3.21
C TYR A 84 6.99 -17.15 2.13
N GLN A 85 7.34 -16.61 0.95
CA GLN A 85 7.79 -17.40 -0.20
C GLN A 85 9.09 -18.18 0.08
N ILE A 86 9.96 -17.67 0.96
CA ILE A 86 11.19 -18.35 1.39
C ILE A 86 10.89 -19.75 1.95
N ASN A 87 9.74 -19.89 2.61
CA ASN A 87 9.32 -21.11 3.27
C ASN A 87 8.31 -21.92 2.44
N ASP A 88 7.97 -21.49 1.23
CA ASP A 88 7.01 -22.20 0.39
C ASP A 88 7.68 -23.45 -0.21
N PRO A 89 7.21 -24.67 0.11
CA PRO A 89 7.78 -25.89 -0.45
C PRO A 89 7.55 -26.05 -1.95
N ARG A 90 6.70 -25.23 -2.57
CA ARG A 90 6.41 -25.22 -4.01
C ARG A 90 7.44 -24.41 -4.80
N GLU A 91 8.16 -23.51 -4.15
CA GLU A 91 9.30 -22.78 -4.72
C GLU A 91 10.52 -23.72 -4.69
N THR A 92 10.58 -24.59 -5.70
CA THR A 92 11.59 -25.66 -5.83
C THR A 92 12.90 -25.20 -6.47
N ASP A 93 12.88 -24.06 -7.15
CA ASP A 93 14.09 -23.51 -7.75
C ASP A 93 14.93 -22.83 -6.66
N SER A 94 16.15 -23.34 -6.44
CA SER A 94 17.09 -22.84 -5.43
C SER A 94 17.43 -21.37 -5.60
N ASP A 95 17.29 -20.85 -6.83
CA ASP A 95 17.62 -19.48 -7.21
C ASP A 95 16.54 -18.48 -6.78
N PHE A 96 15.38 -18.95 -6.27
CA PHE A 96 14.27 -18.13 -5.78
C PHE A 96 14.04 -18.24 -4.26
N ARG A 97 14.88 -19.01 -3.55
CA ARG A 97 14.74 -19.20 -2.10
C ARG A 97 15.37 -18.05 -1.31
N GLY A 98 14.71 -16.89 -1.35
CA GLY A 98 15.15 -15.70 -0.64
C GLY A 98 14.28 -14.46 -0.87
N ILE A 99 14.67 -13.36 -0.23
CA ILE A 99 14.04 -12.05 -0.37
C ILE A 99 14.80 -11.29 -1.46
N SER A 100 14.11 -11.01 -2.55
CA SER A 100 14.59 -10.15 -3.62
C SER A 100 14.28 -8.69 -3.30
N ILE A 101 15.32 -7.86 -3.22
CA ILE A 101 15.18 -6.41 -2.99
C ILE A 101 14.44 -5.76 -4.16
N GLN A 102 14.61 -6.31 -5.35
CA GLN A 102 14.04 -5.84 -6.59
C GLN A 102 12.53 -6.12 -6.60
N ASP A 103 12.07 -7.29 -6.15
CA ASP A 103 10.63 -7.58 -5.99
C ASP A 103 9.97 -6.68 -4.96
N MET A 104 10.65 -6.48 -3.83
CA MET A 104 10.26 -5.46 -2.85
C MET A 104 10.16 -4.05 -3.47
N GLY A 105 11.11 -3.72 -4.36
CA GLY A 105 11.09 -2.49 -5.12
C GLY A 105 9.86 -2.35 -6.01
N TYR A 106 9.52 -3.39 -6.77
CA TYR A 106 8.33 -3.41 -7.63
C TYR A 106 7.03 -3.36 -6.83
N ASN A 107 6.95 -4.03 -5.68
CA ASN A 107 5.84 -3.88 -4.73
C ASN A 107 5.65 -2.40 -4.33
N ILE A 108 6.74 -1.72 -3.93
CA ILE A 108 6.71 -0.30 -3.56
C ILE A 108 6.30 0.59 -4.75
N LEU A 109 6.81 0.32 -5.96
CA LEU A 109 6.43 1.06 -7.17
C LEU A 109 4.92 0.93 -7.47
N GLY A 110 4.36 -0.27 -7.31
CA GLY A 110 2.92 -0.52 -7.43
C GLY A 110 2.09 0.30 -6.45
N ILE A 111 2.49 0.32 -5.17
CA ILE A 111 1.75 1.05 -4.12
C ILE A 111 1.89 2.57 -4.31
N LEU A 112 3.09 3.07 -4.61
CA LEU A 112 3.33 4.49 -4.81
C LEU A 112 2.57 5.02 -6.02
N SER A 113 2.59 4.29 -7.13
CA SER A 113 1.81 4.66 -8.31
C SER A 113 0.32 4.69 -7.98
N ALA A 114 -0.23 3.66 -7.31
CA ALA A 114 -1.62 3.63 -6.87
C ALA A 114 -1.99 4.85 -5.99
N TYR A 115 -1.13 5.19 -5.02
CA TYR A 115 -1.31 6.34 -4.14
C TYR A 115 -1.32 7.67 -4.91
N ILE A 116 -0.42 7.85 -5.87
CA ILE A 116 -0.36 9.05 -6.72
C ILE A 116 -1.63 9.17 -7.55
N PHE A 117 -2.09 8.08 -8.17
CA PHE A 117 -3.34 8.05 -8.93
C PHE A 117 -4.55 8.38 -8.04
N ASP A 118 -4.66 7.82 -6.82
CA ASP A 118 -5.75 8.14 -5.90
C ASP A 118 -5.72 9.63 -5.50
N LYS A 119 -4.54 10.20 -5.24
CA LYS A 119 -4.40 11.65 -5.02
C LYS A 119 -4.87 12.46 -6.22
N ALA A 120 -4.42 12.14 -7.43
CA ALA A 120 -4.80 12.84 -8.64
C ALA A 120 -6.32 12.81 -8.86
N ILE A 121 -6.95 11.63 -8.72
CA ILE A 121 -8.40 11.45 -8.82
C ILE A 121 -9.13 12.28 -7.75
N THR A 122 -8.67 12.24 -6.50
CA THR A 122 -9.26 12.99 -5.39
C THR A 122 -9.25 14.50 -5.67
N ILE A 123 -8.10 15.03 -6.13
CA ILE A 123 -7.94 16.45 -6.46
C ILE A 123 -8.91 16.84 -7.58
N THR A 124 -8.93 16.07 -8.67
CA THR A 124 -9.83 16.31 -9.82
C THR A 124 -11.29 16.32 -9.40
N LYS A 125 -11.75 15.32 -8.63
CA LYS A 125 -13.12 15.27 -8.09
C LYS A 125 -13.44 16.50 -7.23
N SER A 126 -12.51 16.92 -6.38
CA SER A 126 -12.70 18.08 -5.50
C SER A 126 -12.84 19.39 -6.29
N ASN A 127 -12.03 19.58 -7.34
CA ASN A 127 -12.07 20.76 -8.21
C ASN A 127 -13.37 20.80 -9.03
N LEU A 128 -13.79 19.66 -9.57
CA LEU A 128 -15.06 19.56 -10.30
C LEU A 128 -16.26 19.92 -9.41
N ARG A 129 -16.30 19.41 -8.17
CA ARG A 129 -17.36 19.73 -7.20
C ARG A 129 -17.39 21.22 -6.87
N LYS A 130 -16.23 21.85 -6.63
CA LYS A 130 -16.12 23.30 -6.41
C LYS A 130 -16.66 24.10 -7.59
N TYR A 131 -16.31 23.69 -8.82
CA TYR A 131 -16.79 24.33 -10.03
C TYR A 131 -18.32 24.25 -10.16
N GLN A 132 -18.92 23.08 -9.92
CA GLN A 132 -20.36 22.88 -9.95
C GLN A 132 -21.10 23.73 -8.91
N THR A 133 -20.62 23.77 -7.67
CA THR A 133 -21.21 24.61 -6.62
C THR A 133 -21.14 26.09 -6.97
N LYS A 134 -19.99 26.57 -7.48
CA LYS A 134 -19.83 27.96 -7.93
C LYS A 134 -20.80 28.32 -9.05
N ASN A 135 -21.00 27.41 -10.01
CA ASN A 135 -21.89 27.64 -11.14
C ASN A 135 -23.38 27.63 -10.71
N LYS A 136 -23.77 26.72 -9.80
CA LYS A 136 -25.11 26.70 -9.20
C LYS A 136 -25.44 28.01 -8.48
N ASN A 137 -24.50 28.52 -7.69
CA ASN A 137 -24.67 29.79 -6.97
C ASN A 137 -24.82 30.97 -7.93
N ARG A 138 -24.01 31.04 -9.00
CA ARG A 138 -24.14 32.07 -10.04
C ARG A 138 -25.51 32.08 -10.72
N LYS A 139 -26.06 30.90 -11.05
CA LYS A 139 -27.41 30.79 -11.61
C LYS A 139 -28.45 31.29 -10.61
N SER A 140 -28.38 30.86 -9.35
CA SER A 140 -29.32 31.30 -8.30
C SER A 140 -29.32 32.82 -8.11
N THR A 141 -28.15 33.47 -8.06
CA THR A 141 -28.07 34.94 -7.90
C THR A 141 -28.66 35.67 -9.11
N LYS A 142 -28.53 35.12 -10.32
CA LYS A 142 -29.14 35.70 -11.54
C LYS A 142 -30.67 35.68 -11.51
N TYR A 143 -31.30 34.69 -10.86
CA TYR A 143 -32.77 34.64 -10.71
C TYR A 143 -33.30 35.49 -9.56
N VAL A 144 -32.45 35.96 -8.64
CA VAL A 144 -32.84 36.83 -7.52
C VAL A 144 -32.75 38.32 -7.89
N LEU A 145 -31.99 38.65 -8.95
CA LEU A 145 -31.77 40.03 -9.42
C LEU A 145 -32.69 40.45 -10.59
N ASN A 146 -33.63 39.59 -10.98
CA ASN A 146 -34.69 39.86 -11.95
C ASN A 146 -36.05 39.77 -11.26
#